data_AF-A0A4Q9DLC4-F1
#
_entry.id   AF-A0A4Q9DLC4-F1
#
_cell.length_a   1.000
_cell.length_b   1.000
_cell.length_c   1.000
_cell.angle_alpha   90.00
_cell.angle_beta   90.00
_cell.angle_gamma   90.00
#
_symmetry.space_group_name_H-M   'P 1'
#
loop_
_entity.id
_entity.type
_entity.pdbx_description
1 polymer ?
#
loop_
_entity_poly.entity_id
_entity_poly.type
_entity_poly.pdbx_seq_one_letter_code
_entity_poly.pdbx_strand_id
1 'polypeptide(L)'
;MDSKKTIMVDVNDLGFLDNTENRTGSFVRPVDTALLLKDCYWIEFELSRMAMGWVTGAADWEWKGDLVRMGYLHTEHMKKLRDRVAELPGAALSDRSWTPARVADVFLSVSLAPAFPEFAWAYRSFVSKLYNRYAGLADTLDPILEAPTLDALRVIELDRKQLVSWAEPHVRFAYVDDPQSRQRFDSWCRYVDQKWDELFAEESAPAAEWAERLKYPPAGPVPAIPAADPKYPHVDLNRYKSAMFDPKSPTYDSVKHMIFINASEMSATESLTYLYYGVQKMPMEFYHDIARHTWDEARHSRMGVRRLKQLGYRTEDFSWHPSTALTPDNLERTFPEFYSTLTMVMEPCSFIKKRKSIDAFKHYGDALSSLQSEYDIADERLHVQFGKKWGAKLFEQIDDFVTAQSVADKAKQLHLQKMGYSQEEIDGVLRSFPEFCGFATMDLKYDNY
;
A
#
# COMPACT_ATOMS: atom_id res chain seq x y z
N MET A 1 35.42 -48.38 -34.44
CA MET A 1 34.31 -48.27 -33.47
C MET A 1 34.57 -47.00 -32.69
N ASP A 2 33.96 -45.89 -33.11
CA ASP A 2 34.07 -44.62 -32.38
C ASP A 2 33.35 -44.78 -31.04
N SER A 3 34.08 -44.50 -29.95
CA SER A 3 33.48 -44.46 -28.63
C SER A 3 32.47 -43.31 -28.61
N LYS A 4 31.21 -43.62 -28.32
CA LYS A 4 30.19 -42.60 -28.07
C LYS A 4 30.67 -41.75 -26.90
N LYS A 5 31.13 -40.52 -27.18
CA LYS A 5 31.38 -39.51 -26.15
C LYS A 5 30.05 -39.25 -25.44
N THR A 6 29.95 -39.67 -24.19
CA THR A 6 28.83 -39.32 -23.32
C THR A 6 28.94 -37.83 -23.02
N ILE A 7 28.03 -37.02 -23.56
CA ILE A 7 27.89 -35.62 -23.19
C ILE A 7 27.14 -35.59 -21.86
N MET A 8 27.83 -35.23 -20.78
CA MET A 8 27.16 -34.91 -19.52
C MET A 8 26.75 -33.45 -19.56
N VAL A 9 25.46 -33.18 -19.44
CA VAL A 9 24.91 -31.83 -19.35
C VAL A 9 24.46 -31.62 -17.91
N ASP A 10 25.02 -30.61 -17.24
CA ASP A 10 24.44 -30.10 -16.01
C ASP A 10 23.27 -29.21 -16.38
N VAL A 11 22.07 -29.56 -15.92
CA VAL A 11 20.83 -28.80 -16.20
C VAL A 11 20.86 -27.39 -15.61
N ASN A 12 21.79 -27.11 -14.69
CA ASN A 12 21.99 -25.79 -14.09
C ASN A 12 23.16 -25.01 -14.70
N ASP A 13 23.94 -25.63 -15.61
CA ASP A 13 25.00 -24.92 -16.34
C ASP A 13 24.37 -24.06 -17.44
N LEU A 14 24.12 -22.80 -17.09
CA LEU A 14 23.60 -21.77 -17.97
C LEU A 14 24.72 -20.96 -18.64
N GLY A 15 26.00 -21.35 -18.50
CA GLY A 15 27.14 -20.61 -19.06
C GLY A 15 27.10 -20.48 -20.58
N PHE A 16 26.35 -21.34 -21.28
CA PHE A 16 26.09 -21.20 -22.72
C PHE A 16 25.22 -19.99 -23.09
N LEU A 17 24.52 -19.38 -22.12
CA LEU A 17 23.71 -18.18 -22.30
C LEU A 17 24.52 -16.88 -22.09
N ASP A 18 25.70 -16.95 -21.47
CA ASP A 18 26.64 -15.83 -21.29
C ASP A 18 27.41 -15.55 -22.60
N ASN A 19 26.70 -15.11 -23.64
CA ASN A 19 27.33 -14.59 -24.87
C ASN A 19 26.88 -13.16 -25.16
N THR A 20 27.85 -12.34 -25.56
CA THR A 20 27.82 -10.88 -25.75
C THR A 20 27.09 -10.41 -27.02
N GLU A 21 26.05 -11.10 -27.47
CA GLU A 21 25.32 -10.72 -28.70
C GLU A 21 24.11 -9.80 -28.46
N ASN A 22 23.95 -8.90 -29.42
CA ASN A 22 23.12 -7.69 -29.46
C ASN A 22 21.67 -7.84 -28.96
N ARG A 23 21.25 -6.88 -28.13
CA ARG A 23 19.85 -6.64 -27.69
C ARG A 23 18.92 -6.08 -28.80
N THR A 24 19.35 -6.11 -30.06
CA THR A 24 18.75 -5.32 -31.15
C THR A 24 18.20 -6.16 -32.32
N GLY A 25 17.97 -7.46 -32.11
CA GLY A 25 17.33 -8.36 -33.07
C GLY A 25 15.82 -8.52 -32.86
N SER A 26 15.12 -9.06 -33.87
CA SER A 26 13.70 -9.43 -33.81
C SER A 26 13.43 -10.73 -33.03
N PHE A 27 14.46 -11.33 -32.43
CA PHE A 27 14.36 -12.54 -31.60
C PHE A 27 14.97 -12.24 -30.23
N VAL A 28 14.19 -12.45 -29.18
CA VAL A 28 14.58 -12.19 -27.80
C VAL A 28 14.98 -13.50 -27.14
N ARG A 29 16.16 -13.57 -26.51
CA ARG A 29 16.57 -14.76 -25.75
C ARG A 29 15.86 -14.78 -24.40
N PRO A 30 15.68 -15.95 -23.77
CA PRO A 30 15.08 -16.05 -22.44
C PRO A 30 15.74 -15.15 -21.38
N VAL A 31 17.07 -15.01 -21.42
CA VAL A 31 17.82 -14.10 -20.52
C VAL A 31 17.49 -12.62 -20.77
N ASP A 32 17.32 -12.22 -22.03
CA ASP A 32 16.98 -10.85 -22.39
C ASP A 32 15.53 -10.53 -22.01
N THR A 33 14.59 -11.47 -22.24
CA THR A 33 13.21 -11.37 -21.75
C THR A 33 13.19 -11.12 -20.24
N ALA A 34 13.97 -11.89 -19.49
CA ALA A 34 13.97 -11.78 -18.05
C ALA A 34 14.53 -10.44 -17.55
N LEU A 35 15.55 -9.89 -18.21
CA LEU A 35 16.04 -8.53 -17.93
C LEU A 35 14.98 -7.47 -18.23
N LEU A 36 14.28 -7.56 -19.36
CA LEU A 36 13.20 -6.63 -19.72
C LEU A 36 12.04 -6.66 -18.72
N LEU A 37 11.65 -7.85 -18.26
CA LEU A 37 10.63 -8.02 -17.23
C LEU A 37 11.09 -7.49 -15.87
N LYS A 38 12.38 -7.61 -15.52
CA LYS A 38 12.93 -7.01 -14.29
C LYS A 38 12.89 -5.49 -14.30
N ASP A 39 13.16 -4.86 -15.44
CA ASP A 39 13.00 -3.41 -15.56
C ASP A 39 11.55 -3.01 -15.25
N CYS A 40 10.58 -3.70 -15.86
CA CYS A 40 9.17 -3.46 -15.58
C CYS A 40 8.80 -3.73 -14.11
N TYR A 41 9.36 -4.79 -13.51
CA TYR A 41 9.14 -5.14 -12.10
C TYR A 41 9.51 -4.00 -11.16
N TRP A 42 10.67 -3.37 -11.37
CA TRP A 42 11.10 -2.26 -10.53
C TRP A 42 10.29 -0.98 -10.76
N ILE A 43 9.84 -0.74 -11.99
CA ILE A 43 8.93 0.38 -12.30
C ILE A 43 7.56 0.15 -11.63
N GLU A 44 7.00 -1.07 -11.67
CA GLU A 44 5.77 -1.43 -10.93
C GLU A 44 5.93 -1.20 -9.42
N PHE A 45 7.08 -1.60 -8.85
CA PHE A 45 7.34 -1.39 -7.43
C PHE A 45 7.39 0.08 -7.05
N GLU A 46 8.09 0.91 -7.81
CA GLU A 46 8.15 2.34 -7.53
C GLU A 46 6.84 3.07 -7.83
N LEU A 47 6.04 2.62 -8.82
CA LEU A 47 4.67 3.10 -9.01
C LEU A 47 3.78 2.77 -7.81
N SER A 48 3.94 1.56 -7.23
CA SER A 48 3.24 1.18 -6.01
C SER A 48 3.63 2.09 -4.83
N ARG A 49 4.93 2.31 -4.62
CA ARG A 49 5.45 3.22 -3.59
C ARG A 49 4.96 4.66 -3.82
N MET A 50 5.01 5.14 -5.06
CA MET A 50 4.57 6.48 -5.44
C MET A 50 3.07 6.68 -5.14
N ALA A 51 2.21 5.72 -5.46
CA ALA A 51 0.79 5.77 -5.14
C ALA A 51 0.55 5.78 -3.62
N MET A 52 1.17 4.85 -2.88
CA MET A 52 1.03 4.74 -1.42
C MET A 52 1.55 6.00 -0.70
N GLY A 53 2.70 6.55 -1.13
CA GLY A 53 3.29 7.75 -0.56
C GLY A 53 2.43 9.01 -0.72
N TRP A 54 1.55 9.05 -1.72
CA TRP A 54 0.66 10.20 -1.97
C TRP A 54 -0.74 10.07 -1.37
N VAL A 55 -1.08 8.94 -0.74
CA VAL A 55 -2.40 8.73 -0.12
C VAL A 55 -2.74 9.86 0.84
N THR A 56 -1.82 10.20 1.74
CA THR A 56 -2.07 11.25 2.74
C THR A 56 -1.93 12.68 2.21
N GLY A 57 -1.45 12.85 0.97
CA GLY A 57 -1.48 14.12 0.24
C GLY A 57 -2.79 14.38 -0.50
N ALA A 58 -3.60 13.34 -0.74
CA ALA A 58 -4.91 13.50 -1.38
C ALA A 58 -5.95 14.02 -0.37
N ALA A 59 -6.74 15.02 -0.74
CA ALA A 59 -7.73 15.61 0.18
C ALA A 59 -9.03 14.79 0.27
N ASP A 60 -9.46 14.13 -0.81
CA ASP A 60 -10.71 13.37 -0.83
C ASP A 60 -10.49 11.90 -0.44
N TRP A 61 -11.32 11.36 0.46
CA TRP A 61 -11.21 9.97 0.92
C TRP A 61 -11.34 8.93 -0.21
N GLU A 62 -12.17 9.19 -1.22
CA GLU A 62 -12.28 8.27 -2.34
C GLU A 62 -10.98 8.25 -3.14
N TRP A 63 -10.29 9.40 -3.30
CA TRP A 63 -8.99 9.42 -3.98
C TRP A 63 -7.93 8.66 -3.18
N LYS A 64 -7.96 8.76 -1.85
CA LYS A 64 -7.09 7.97 -0.95
C LYS A 64 -7.27 6.47 -1.18
N GLY A 65 -8.52 6.00 -1.15
CA GLY A 65 -8.80 4.58 -1.36
C GLY A 65 -8.44 4.09 -2.78
N ASP A 66 -8.55 4.95 -3.79
CA ASP A 66 -8.13 4.61 -5.15
C ASP A 66 -6.61 4.49 -5.25
N LEU A 67 -5.86 5.43 -4.65
CA LEU A 67 -4.40 5.35 -4.56
C LEU A 67 -3.92 4.06 -3.88
N VAL A 68 -4.58 3.67 -2.78
CA VAL A 68 -4.29 2.39 -2.12
C VAL A 68 -4.58 1.21 -3.05
N ARG A 69 -5.71 1.21 -3.76
CA ARG A 69 -6.04 0.16 -4.73
C ARG A 69 -4.99 0.06 -5.83
N MET A 70 -4.57 1.19 -6.38
CA MET A 70 -3.54 1.25 -7.42
C MET A 70 -2.21 0.70 -6.90
N GLY A 71 -1.79 1.12 -5.70
CA GLY A 71 -0.60 0.60 -5.05
C GLY A 71 -0.65 -0.93 -4.90
N TYR A 72 -1.79 -1.48 -4.47
CA TYR A 72 -2.01 -2.93 -4.40
C TYR A 72 -1.96 -3.62 -5.77
N LEU A 73 -2.62 -3.07 -6.81
CA LEU A 73 -2.60 -3.66 -8.15
C LEU A 73 -1.18 -3.76 -8.72
N HIS A 74 -0.36 -2.72 -8.56
CA HIS A 74 1.05 -2.77 -8.94
C HIS A 74 1.80 -3.90 -8.22
N THR A 75 1.49 -4.18 -6.95
CA THR A 75 2.09 -5.32 -6.24
C THR A 75 1.62 -6.68 -6.77
N GLU A 76 0.41 -6.78 -7.31
CA GLU A 76 -0.07 -8.00 -7.98
C GLU A 76 0.60 -8.19 -9.35
N HIS A 77 0.85 -7.10 -10.09
CA HIS A 77 1.66 -7.15 -11.32
C HIS A 77 3.10 -7.59 -11.03
N MET A 78 3.71 -7.04 -9.99
CA MET A 78 5.03 -7.46 -9.53
C MET A 78 5.10 -8.96 -9.26
N LYS A 79 4.08 -9.58 -8.62
CA LYS A 79 4.03 -11.04 -8.43
C LYS A 79 4.07 -11.77 -9.76
N LYS A 80 3.23 -11.37 -10.72
CA LYS A 80 3.20 -11.98 -12.06
C LYS A 80 4.54 -11.86 -12.79
N LEU A 81 5.17 -10.70 -12.72
CA LEU A 81 6.49 -10.48 -13.32
C LEU A 81 7.56 -11.31 -12.61
N ARG A 82 7.56 -11.35 -11.27
CA ARG A 82 8.53 -12.10 -10.47
C ARG A 82 8.44 -13.60 -10.74
N ASP A 83 7.23 -14.15 -10.76
CA ASP A 83 6.99 -15.57 -11.05
C ASP A 83 7.56 -15.91 -12.43
N ARG A 84 7.28 -15.09 -13.44
CA ARG A 84 7.82 -15.32 -14.80
C ARG A 84 9.33 -15.15 -14.87
N VAL A 85 9.90 -14.16 -14.19
CA VAL A 85 11.36 -13.94 -14.12
C VAL A 85 12.05 -15.13 -13.45
N ALA A 86 11.43 -15.77 -12.46
CA ALA A 86 11.99 -16.94 -11.78
C ALA A 86 12.02 -18.21 -12.67
N GLU A 87 11.14 -18.29 -13.66
CA GLU A 87 11.13 -19.37 -14.66
C GLU A 87 12.21 -19.19 -15.74
N LEU A 88 12.76 -17.98 -15.88
CA LEU A 88 13.73 -17.62 -16.91
C LEU A 88 15.17 -17.64 -16.37
N PRO A 89 16.17 -18.00 -17.21
CA PRO A 89 17.56 -18.10 -16.77
C PRO A 89 18.20 -16.74 -16.45
N GLY A 90 19.15 -16.73 -15.52
CA GLY A 90 20.09 -15.60 -15.29
C GLY A 90 19.49 -14.36 -14.60
N ALA A 91 18.25 -14.42 -14.16
CA ALA A 91 17.50 -13.21 -13.79
C ALA A 91 16.74 -13.28 -12.47
N ALA A 92 16.82 -14.37 -11.72
CA ALA A 92 16.14 -14.49 -10.43
C ALA A 92 16.34 -13.25 -9.53
N LEU A 93 15.23 -12.71 -9.04
CA LEU A 93 15.24 -11.60 -8.08
C LEU A 93 15.59 -12.17 -6.70
N SER A 94 16.67 -11.67 -6.11
CA SER A 94 17.04 -12.03 -4.73
C SER A 94 16.12 -11.34 -3.75
N ASP A 95 15.82 -11.97 -2.62
CA ASP A 95 15.06 -11.34 -1.54
C ASP A 95 15.79 -10.14 -0.91
N ARG A 96 17.08 -9.99 -1.17
CA ARG A 96 17.90 -8.82 -0.77
C ARG A 96 17.96 -7.73 -1.84
N SER A 97 17.36 -7.96 -3.02
CA SER A 97 17.34 -6.96 -4.08
C SER A 97 16.47 -5.77 -3.68
N TRP A 98 16.89 -4.59 -4.13
CA TRP A 98 16.16 -3.35 -4.00
C TRP A 98 16.09 -2.67 -5.36
N THR A 99 15.20 -1.68 -5.48
CA THR A 99 15.12 -0.83 -6.67
C THR A 99 16.51 -0.33 -7.06
N PRO A 100 16.93 -0.50 -8.32
CA PRO A 100 18.16 0.12 -8.81
C PRO A 100 18.17 1.62 -8.53
N ALA A 101 19.29 2.15 -8.02
CA ALA A 101 19.40 3.52 -7.53
C ALA A 101 18.83 4.55 -8.52
N ARG A 102 19.18 4.41 -9.80
CA ARG A 102 18.66 5.23 -10.88
C ARG A 102 17.13 5.26 -10.98
N VAL A 103 16.49 4.10 -10.90
CA VAL A 103 15.03 3.99 -10.96
C VAL A 103 14.43 4.65 -9.72
N ALA A 104 15.00 4.38 -8.54
CA ALA A 104 14.56 5.00 -7.30
C ALA A 104 14.69 6.54 -7.32
N ASP A 105 15.79 7.08 -7.85
CA ASP A 105 16.05 8.53 -7.92
C ASP A 105 15.09 9.24 -8.88
N VAL A 106 14.80 8.63 -10.03
CA VAL A 106 13.80 9.14 -10.98
C VAL A 106 12.42 9.19 -10.33
N PHE A 107 12.01 8.09 -9.69
CA PHE A 107 10.70 8.01 -9.03
C PHE A 107 10.58 8.94 -7.83
N LEU A 108 11.64 9.06 -7.02
CA LEU A 108 11.71 10.04 -5.95
C LEU A 108 11.50 11.46 -6.52
N SER A 109 12.21 11.80 -7.59
CA SER A 109 12.12 13.12 -8.22
C SER A 109 10.71 13.49 -8.67
N VAL A 110 10.01 12.58 -9.36
CA VAL A 110 8.64 12.83 -9.83
C VAL A 110 7.58 12.67 -8.74
N SER A 111 7.89 11.93 -7.66
CA SER A 111 7.02 11.87 -6.49
C SER A 111 7.02 13.17 -5.69
N LEU A 112 8.08 13.99 -5.79
CA LEU A 112 8.20 15.30 -5.14
C LEU A 112 7.37 16.40 -5.83
N ALA A 113 6.19 16.05 -6.33
CA ALA A 113 5.32 16.96 -7.04
C ALA A 113 4.85 18.12 -6.13
N PRO A 114 4.74 19.35 -6.68
CA PRO A 114 4.40 20.54 -5.90
C PRO A 114 2.91 20.61 -5.51
N ALA A 115 2.05 19.82 -6.15
CA ALA A 115 0.63 19.71 -5.84
C ALA A 115 0.03 18.42 -6.42
N PHE A 116 -1.21 18.13 -6.05
CA PHE A 116 -1.91 16.89 -6.42
C PHE A 116 -2.11 16.72 -7.95
N PRO A 117 -2.49 17.74 -8.74
CA PRO A 117 -2.60 17.58 -10.20
C PRO A 117 -1.26 17.20 -10.86
N GLU A 118 -0.15 17.80 -10.43
CA GLU A 118 1.20 17.50 -10.90
C GLU A 118 1.61 16.05 -10.58
N PHE A 119 1.27 15.56 -9.37
CA PHE A 119 1.42 14.16 -9.01
C PHE A 119 0.58 13.24 -9.90
N ALA A 120 -0.71 13.55 -10.07
CA ALA A 120 -1.63 12.75 -10.88
C ALA A 120 -1.14 12.67 -12.35
N TRP A 121 -0.59 13.76 -12.89
CA TRP A 121 0.06 13.76 -14.20
C TRP A 121 1.29 12.85 -14.23
N ALA A 122 2.19 12.98 -13.25
CA ALA A 122 3.40 12.17 -13.17
C ALA A 122 3.08 10.67 -13.13
N TYR A 123 2.17 10.28 -12.24
CA TYR A 123 1.69 8.91 -12.12
C TYR A 123 1.08 8.42 -13.45
N ARG A 124 0.14 9.16 -14.04
CA ARG A 124 -0.48 8.82 -15.33
C ARG A 124 0.53 8.64 -16.44
N SER A 125 1.48 9.57 -16.55
CA SER A 125 2.52 9.55 -17.59
C SER A 125 3.36 8.28 -17.47
N PHE A 126 3.85 7.98 -16.26
CA PHE A 126 4.70 6.80 -16.01
C PHE A 126 3.94 5.48 -16.20
N VAL A 127 2.71 5.38 -15.70
CA VAL A 127 1.85 4.21 -15.94
C VAL A 127 1.60 4.02 -17.44
N SER A 128 1.24 5.09 -18.16
CA SER A 128 0.98 5.01 -19.59
C SER A 128 2.21 4.55 -20.37
N LYS A 129 3.39 5.05 -20.02
CA LYS A 129 4.65 4.68 -20.65
C LYS A 129 5.08 3.26 -20.28
N LEU A 130 4.81 2.79 -19.06
CA LEU A 130 5.00 1.38 -18.68
C LEU A 130 4.10 0.46 -19.50
N TYR A 131 2.81 0.79 -19.69
CA TYR A 131 1.93 0.00 -20.55
C TYR A 131 2.32 0.04 -22.02
N ASN A 132 2.86 1.15 -22.52
CA ASN A 132 3.45 1.19 -23.87
C ASN A 132 4.70 0.29 -23.96
N ARG A 133 5.49 0.19 -22.88
CA ARG A 133 6.62 -0.75 -22.80
C ARG A 133 6.12 -2.21 -22.80
N TYR A 134 5.05 -2.54 -22.09
CA TYR A 134 4.44 -3.87 -22.17
C TYR A 134 3.93 -4.20 -23.57
N ALA A 135 3.29 -3.25 -24.24
CA ALA A 135 2.84 -3.41 -25.62
C ALA A 135 4.02 -3.64 -26.58
N GLY A 136 5.07 -2.80 -26.51
CA GLY A 136 6.26 -2.97 -27.34
C GLY A 136 7.02 -4.28 -27.06
N LEU A 137 7.03 -4.73 -25.80
CA LEU A 137 7.56 -6.05 -25.44
C LEU A 137 6.72 -7.15 -26.11
N ALA A 138 5.39 -7.12 -25.94
CA ALA A 138 4.49 -8.10 -26.53
C ALA A 138 4.61 -8.19 -28.06
N ASP A 139 4.81 -7.06 -28.74
CA ASP A 139 5.02 -7.00 -30.19
C ASP A 139 6.34 -7.65 -30.64
N THR A 140 7.33 -7.75 -29.75
CA THR A 140 8.66 -8.31 -30.03
C THR A 140 8.76 -9.80 -29.67
N LEU A 141 7.90 -10.29 -28.77
CA LEU A 141 7.93 -11.66 -28.28
C LEU A 141 7.33 -12.66 -29.29
N ASP A 142 7.98 -13.82 -29.44
CA ASP A 142 7.45 -14.90 -30.28
C ASP A 142 6.22 -15.56 -29.63
N PRO A 143 5.10 -15.73 -30.35
CA PRO A 143 3.85 -16.22 -29.77
C PRO A 143 3.88 -17.68 -29.30
N ILE A 144 4.87 -18.49 -29.73
CA ILE A 144 5.02 -19.89 -29.33
C ILE A 144 6.09 -20.02 -28.25
N LEU A 145 7.27 -19.44 -28.48
CA LEU A 145 8.41 -19.57 -27.56
C LEU A 145 8.17 -18.80 -26.25
N GLU A 146 7.52 -17.64 -26.35
CA GLU A 146 7.30 -16.71 -25.24
C GLU A 146 5.83 -16.66 -24.80
N ALA A 147 5.04 -17.68 -25.15
CA ALA A 147 3.63 -17.79 -24.77
C ALA A 147 3.38 -17.56 -23.25
N PRO A 148 4.18 -18.13 -22.32
CA PRO A 148 3.97 -17.86 -20.89
C PRO A 148 4.22 -16.40 -20.49
N THR A 149 5.18 -15.74 -21.14
CA THR A 149 5.45 -14.30 -20.93
C THR A 149 4.27 -13.48 -21.43
N LEU A 150 3.75 -13.79 -22.63
CA LEU A 150 2.58 -13.11 -23.21
C LEU A 150 1.32 -13.30 -22.35
N ASP A 151 1.12 -14.48 -21.77
CA ASP A 151 0.00 -14.75 -20.86
C ASP A 151 0.10 -13.93 -19.57
N ALA A 152 1.31 -13.78 -19.01
CA ALA A 152 1.53 -12.92 -17.85
C ALA A 152 1.22 -11.44 -18.18
N LEU A 153 1.69 -10.93 -19.33
CA LEU A 153 1.41 -9.57 -19.79
C LEU A 153 -0.10 -9.36 -20.04
N ARG A 154 -0.81 -10.36 -20.57
CA ARG A 154 -2.27 -10.27 -20.79
C ARG A 154 -3.04 -10.07 -19.49
N VAL A 155 -2.60 -10.70 -18.39
CA VAL A 155 -3.22 -10.51 -17.07
C VAL A 155 -2.99 -9.08 -16.57
N ILE A 156 -1.76 -8.56 -16.71
CA ILE A 156 -1.41 -7.18 -16.31
C ILE A 156 -2.19 -6.13 -17.14
N GLU A 157 -2.46 -6.41 -18.41
CA GLU A 157 -3.22 -5.52 -19.30
C GLU A 157 -4.67 -5.29 -18.84
N LEU A 158 -5.26 -6.22 -18.06
CA LEU A 158 -6.64 -6.10 -17.58
C LEU A 158 -6.86 -4.83 -16.72
N ASP A 159 -5.84 -4.42 -15.96
CA ASP A 159 -5.92 -3.29 -15.05
C ASP A 159 -5.56 -1.94 -15.71
N ARG A 160 -5.09 -1.95 -16.97
CA ARG A 160 -4.62 -0.75 -17.69
C ARG A 160 -5.63 0.39 -17.67
N LYS A 161 -6.89 0.07 -17.97
CA LYS A 161 -7.95 1.09 -18.05
C LYS A 161 -8.11 1.78 -16.69
N GLN A 162 -8.12 1.01 -15.59
CA GLN A 162 -8.27 1.56 -14.25
C GLN A 162 -7.10 2.49 -13.91
N LEU A 163 -5.85 2.00 -14.09
CA LEU A 163 -4.65 2.75 -13.69
C LEU A 163 -4.42 4.02 -14.53
N VAL A 164 -4.63 3.95 -15.85
CA VAL A 164 -4.40 5.08 -16.75
C VAL A 164 -5.50 6.14 -16.65
N SER A 165 -6.77 5.73 -16.56
CA SER A 165 -7.89 6.68 -16.59
C SER A 165 -8.14 7.38 -15.25
N TRP A 166 -7.65 6.83 -14.14
CA TRP A 166 -7.85 7.40 -12.80
C TRP A 166 -7.40 8.87 -12.69
N ALA A 167 -6.26 9.22 -13.30
CA ALA A 167 -5.71 10.56 -13.21
C ALA A 167 -6.43 11.60 -14.09
N GLU A 168 -7.19 11.17 -15.09
CA GLU A 168 -7.87 12.05 -16.05
C GLU A 168 -8.71 13.16 -15.40
N PRO A 169 -9.62 12.88 -14.45
CA PRO A 169 -10.38 13.92 -13.76
C PRO A 169 -9.52 14.94 -12.99
N HIS A 170 -8.29 14.58 -12.62
CA HIS A 170 -7.39 15.45 -11.86
C HIS A 170 -6.51 16.34 -12.75
N VAL A 171 -6.26 15.92 -14.00
CA VAL A 171 -5.32 16.61 -14.91
C VAL A 171 -6.00 17.39 -16.02
N ARG A 172 -7.13 16.90 -16.54
CA ARG A 172 -7.74 17.41 -17.79
C ARG A 172 -8.05 18.90 -17.76
N PHE A 173 -8.52 19.37 -16.61
CA PHE A 173 -8.92 20.77 -16.40
C PHE A 173 -8.09 21.45 -15.30
N ALA A 174 -6.91 20.89 -14.98
CA ALA A 174 -6.03 21.48 -13.97
C ALA A 174 -5.62 22.90 -14.39
N TYR A 175 -5.92 23.85 -13.51
CA TYR A 175 -5.53 25.27 -13.61
C TYR A 175 -6.01 26.00 -14.87
N VAL A 176 -7.15 25.61 -15.45
CA VAL A 176 -7.71 26.29 -16.65
C VAL A 176 -7.93 27.79 -16.41
N ASP A 177 -8.35 28.16 -15.19
CA ASP A 177 -8.63 29.55 -14.81
C ASP A 177 -7.47 30.23 -14.04
N ASP A 178 -6.31 29.56 -13.90
CA ASP A 178 -5.12 30.08 -13.21
C ASP A 178 -3.87 29.98 -14.10
N PRO A 179 -3.55 31.05 -14.87
CA PRO A 179 -2.42 31.05 -15.79
C PRO A 179 -1.07 30.76 -15.13
N GLN A 180 -0.86 31.20 -13.88
CA GLN A 180 0.42 31.01 -13.19
C GLN A 180 0.60 29.54 -12.79
N SER A 181 -0.42 28.93 -12.19
CA SER A 181 -0.37 27.50 -11.87
C SER A 181 -0.36 26.63 -13.12
N ARG A 182 -1.00 27.09 -14.22
CA ARG A 182 -0.93 26.41 -15.51
C ARG A 182 0.49 26.38 -16.08
N GLN A 183 1.21 27.50 -16.02
CA GLN A 183 2.61 27.55 -16.47
C GLN A 183 3.49 26.60 -15.65
N ARG A 184 3.32 26.56 -14.32
CA ARG A 184 4.02 25.61 -13.45
C ARG A 184 3.68 24.17 -13.82
N PHE A 185 2.41 23.85 -14.03
CA PHE A 185 1.95 22.53 -14.41
C PHE A 185 2.54 22.07 -15.75
N ASP A 186 2.54 22.92 -16.78
CA ASP A 186 3.14 22.60 -18.08
C ASP A 186 4.66 22.42 -18.00
N SER A 187 5.34 23.22 -17.16
CA SER A 187 6.76 23.07 -16.85
C SER A 187 7.06 21.73 -16.19
N TRP A 188 6.25 21.35 -15.18
CA TRP A 188 6.33 20.06 -14.51
C TRP A 188 6.06 18.89 -15.47
N CYS A 189 5.09 19.00 -16.37
CA CYS A 189 4.79 17.96 -17.35
C CYS A 189 6.01 17.62 -18.22
N ARG A 190 6.71 18.64 -18.72
CA ARG A 190 7.95 18.45 -19.50
C ARG A 190 9.07 17.81 -18.67
N TYR A 191 9.20 18.21 -17.42
CA TYR A 191 10.17 17.63 -16.50
C TYR A 191 9.91 16.14 -16.25
N VAL A 192 8.65 15.75 -16.02
CA VAL A 192 8.25 14.34 -15.88
C VAL A 192 8.61 13.56 -17.14
N ASP A 193 8.41 14.13 -18.33
CA ASP A 193 8.76 13.45 -19.57
C ASP A 193 10.26 13.19 -19.71
N GLN A 194 11.09 14.19 -19.39
CA GLN A 194 12.55 14.05 -19.35
C GLN A 194 12.98 12.99 -18.31
N LYS A 195 12.33 12.95 -17.14
CA LYS A 195 12.62 11.97 -16.09
C LYS A 195 12.34 10.54 -16.50
N TRP A 196 11.35 10.29 -17.35
CA TRP A 196 11.15 8.96 -17.90
C TRP A 196 12.29 8.53 -18.83
N ASP A 197 12.75 9.43 -19.70
CA ASP A 197 13.83 9.15 -20.64
C ASP A 197 15.15 8.84 -19.91
N GLU A 198 15.33 9.45 -18.73
CA GLU A 198 16.43 9.14 -17.81
C GLU A 198 16.43 7.69 -17.31
N LEU A 199 15.35 6.91 -17.34
CA LEU A 199 15.39 5.51 -16.88
C LEU A 199 16.28 4.62 -17.76
N PHE A 200 16.41 4.97 -19.04
CA PHE A 200 17.05 4.13 -20.06
C PHE A 200 18.23 4.79 -20.78
N ALA A 201 18.58 6.03 -20.43
CA ALA A 201 19.74 6.71 -21.01
C ALA A 201 21.09 6.07 -20.58
N GLU A 202 22.22 6.51 -21.13
CA GLU A 202 23.54 6.08 -20.64
C GLU A 202 23.87 6.72 -19.27
N GLU A 203 24.72 6.08 -18.45
CA GLU A 203 25.06 6.54 -17.09
C GLU A 203 25.71 7.94 -17.03
N SER A 204 26.26 8.43 -18.15
CA SER A 204 26.93 9.73 -18.26
C SER A 204 25.97 10.90 -18.55
N ALA A 205 24.68 10.63 -18.78
CA ALA A 205 23.71 11.67 -19.08
C ALA A 205 23.49 12.58 -17.85
N PRO A 206 23.48 13.92 -18.02
CA PRO A 206 23.19 14.82 -16.91
C PRO A 206 21.75 14.60 -16.41
N ALA A 207 21.59 14.50 -15.09
CA ALA A 207 20.26 14.41 -14.48
C ALA A 207 19.47 15.70 -14.73
N ALA A 208 18.21 15.59 -15.19
CA ALA A 208 17.35 16.75 -15.34
C ALA A 208 16.96 17.27 -13.95
N GLU A 209 17.02 18.57 -13.77
CA GLU A 209 16.55 19.25 -12.56
C GLU A 209 15.35 20.14 -12.91
N TRP A 210 14.35 20.15 -12.03
CA TRP A 210 13.23 21.04 -12.22
C TRP A 210 13.58 22.43 -11.68
N ALA A 211 13.82 23.38 -12.60
CA ALA A 211 14.30 24.73 -12.26
C ALA A 211 13.41 25.49 -11.26
N GLU A 212 12.11 25.16 -11.20
CA GLU A 212 11.13 25.83 -10.34
C GLU A 212 10.97 25.19 -8.95
N ARG A 213 11.73 24.12 -8.64
CA ARG A 213 11.65 23.38 -7.36
C ARG A 213 11.82 24.26 -6.12
N LEU A 214 12.68 25.28 -6.18
CA LEU A 214 12.88 26.21 -5.06
C LEU A 214 11.69 27.15 -4.85
N LYS A 215 10.92 27.43 -5.91
CA LYS A 215 9.73 28.29 -5.85
C LYS A 215 8.50 27.52 -5.38
N TYR A 216 8.45 26.23 -5.69
CA TYR A 216 7.32 25.35 -5.35
C TYR A 216 7.82 24.12 -4.60
N PRO A 217 7.84 24.16 -3.25
CA PRO A 217 8.29 23.02 -2.47
C PRO A 217 7.36 21.81 -2.67
N PRO A 218 7.86 20.57 -2.45
CA PRO A 218 7.07 19.37 -2.61
C PRO A 218 5.86 19.33 -1.67
N ALA A 219 4.70 18.91 -2.18
CA ALA A 219 3.51 18.64 -1.38
C ALA A 219 3.38 17.17 -0.94
N GLY A 220 4.26 16.30 -1.44
CA GLY A 220 4.36 14.89 -1.11
C GLY A 220 5.67 14.31 -1.67
N PRO A 221 5.87 12.99 -1.63
CA PRO A 221 5.06 12.01 -0.89
C PRO A 221 5.26 12.17 0.63
N VAL A 222 4.35 11.61 1.43
CA VAL A 222 4.39 11.65 2.90
C VAL A 222 4.49 13.10 3.41
N PRO A 223 3.45 13.94 3.17
CA PRO A 223 3.45 15.30 3.65
C PRO A 223 3.56 15.35 5.18
N ALA A 224 4.23 16.40 5.69
CA ALA A 224 4.33 16.65 7.13
C ALA A 224 2.97 16.92 7.79
N ILE A 225 1.99 17.37 7.00
CA ILE A 225 0.59 17.57 7.43
C ILE A 225 -0.29 16.80 6.45
N PRO A 226 -1.01 15.74 6.90
CA PRO A 226 -1.91 15.00 6.03
C PRO A 226 -3.06 15.89 5.59
N ALA A 227 -3.50 15.75 4.34
CA ALA A 227 -4.70 16.42 3.86
C ALA A 227 -5.94 15.77 4.49
N ALA A 228 -6.86 16.58 5.00
CA ALA A 228 -8.11 16.13 5.60
C ALA A 228 -9.29 16.36 4.66
N ASP A 229 -10.18 15.37 4.59
CA ASP A 229 -11.43 15.49 3.84
C ASP A 229 -12.47 16.20 4.73
N PRO A 230 -12.99 17.38 4.35
CA PRO A 230 -13.93 18.13 5.18
C PRO A 230 -15.26 17.39 5.44
N LYS A 231 -15.58 16.34 4.65
CA LYS A 231 -16.76 15.48 4.90
C LYS A 231 -16.59 14.61 6.15
N TYR A 232 -15.39 14.52 6.72
CA TYR A 232 -15.03 13.66 7.85
C TYR A 232 -14.42 14.49 9.00
N PRO A 233 -15.25 15.22 9.78
CA PRO A 233 -14.76 16.13 10.81
C PRO A 233 -14.05 15.38 11.94
N HIS A 234 -12.93 15.91 12.43
CA HIS A 234 -12.11 15.20 13.42
C HIS A 234 -12.70 15.25 14.84
N VAL A 235 -12.50 14.16 15.58
CA VAL A 235 -12.78 14.08 17.03
C VAL A 235 -11.79 14.94 17.82
N ASP A 236 -12.27 15.53 18.92
CA ASP A 236 -11.41 16.18 19.90
C ASP A 236 -10.74 15.13 20.80
N LEU A 237 -9.50 14.77 20.47
CA LEU A 237 -8.71 13.79 21.21
C LEU A 237 -8.29 14.25 22.61
N ASN A 238 -8.45 15.53 22.97
CA ASN A 238 -8.26 15.99 24.35
C ASN A 238 -9.44 15.58 25.25
N ARG A 239 -10.60 15.33 24.64
CA ARG A 239 -11.84 14.99 25.34
C ARG A 239 -12.16 13.50 25.29
N TYR A 240 -11.82 12.84 24.20
CA TYR A 240 -12.15 11.43 23.96
C TYR A 240 -10.91 10.63 23.57
N LYS A 241 -10.85 9.37 24.03
CA LYS A 241 -9.72 8.47 23.72
C LYS A 241 -9.57 8.19 22.22
N SER A 242 -10.70 8.10 21.50
CA SER A 242 -10.74 7.98 20.05
C SER A 242 -12.12 8.39 19.51
N ALA A 243 -12.26 8.42 18.18
CA ALA A 243 -13.52 8.69 17.49
C ALA A 243 -14.66 7.73 17.89
N MET A 244 -14.34 6.47 18.20
CA MET A 244 -15.30 5.46 18.64
C MET A 244 -15.91 5.80 20.01
N PHE A 245 -15.20 6.57 20.84
CA PHE A 245 -15.65 6.94 22.19
C PHE A 245 -16.38 8.28 22.26
N ASP A 246 -16.71 8.91 21.12
CA ASP A 246 -17.51 10.13 21.09
C ASP A 246 -19.01 9.80 21.25
N PRO A 247 -19.66 10.14 22.38
CA PRO A 247 -21.08 9.86 22.60
C PRO A 247 -22.01 10.65 21.68
N LYS A 248 -21.49 11.61 20.89
CA LYS A 248 -22.25 12.27 19.84
C LYS A 248 -22.51 11.36 18.64
N SER A 249 -21.74 10.28 18.48
CA SER A 249 -21.95 9.32 17.40
C SER A 249 -23.41 8.81 17.45
N PRO A 250 -24.20 8.96 16.36
CA PRO A 250 -25.59 8.52 16.32
C PRO A 250 -25.80 7.03 16.59
N THR A 251 -24.71 6.25 16.55
CA THR A 251 -24.72 4.81 16.74
C THR A 251 -24.10 4.37 18.06
N TYR A 252 -23.55 5.28 18.87
CA TYR A 252 -22.69 5.02 20.04
C TYR A 252 -23.15 3.87 20.94
N ASP A 253 -24.46 3.81 21.22
CA ASP A 253 -25.07 2.85 22.14
C ASP A 253 -25.86 1.74 21.42
N SER A 254 -25.40 1.32 20.23
CA SER A 254 -26.10 0.31 19.42
C SER A 254 -25.14 -0.63 18.70
N VAL A 255 -25.65 -1.77 18.21
CA VAL A 255 -24.87 -2.67 17.35
C VAL A 255 -24.44 -1.99 16.04
N LYS A 256 -25.18 -0.99 15.54
CA LYS A 256 -24.78 -0.20 14.36
C LYS A 256 -23.44 0.51 14.55
N HIS A 257 -22.98 0.70 15.79
CA HIS A 257 -21.67 1.30 16.02
C HIS A 257 -20.54 0.45 15.42
N MET A 258 -20.73 -0.87 15.27
CA MET A 258 -19.76 -1.70 14.57
C MET A 258 -19.55 -1.25 13.12
N ILE A 259 -20.60 -0.74 12.46
CA ILE A 259 -20.52 -0.21 11.09
C ILE A 259 -19.66 1.06 11.07
N PHE A 260 -19.80 1.91 12.10
CA PHE A 260 -18.96 3.10 12.26
C PHE A 260 -17.51 2.74 12.59
N ILE A 261 -17.27 1.73 13.44
CA ILE A 261 -15.93 1.21 13.72
C ILE A 261 -15.24 0.81 12.41
N ASN A 262 -15.90 0.03 11.54
CA ASN A 262 -15.36 -0.28 10.22
C ASN A 262 -15.13 0.96 9.37
N ALA A 263 -16.11 1.88 9.33
CA ALA A 263 -15.96 3.12 8.58
C ALA A 263 -14.70 3.90 9.02
N SER A 264 -14.39 3.88 10.32
CA SER A 264 -13.29 4.63 10.94
C SER A 264 -11.88 4.07 10.69
N GLU A 265 -11.74 2.91 10.05
CA GLU A 265 -10.45 2.30 9.66
C GLU A 265 -9.66 3.14 8.61
N MET A 266 -10.15 4.34 8.28
CA MET A 266 -9.43 5.38 7.54
C MET A 266 -8.04 5.65 8.12
N SER A 267 -7.94 5.79 9.45
CA SER A 267 -6.66 6.07 10.11
C SER A 267 -5.69 4.89 10.05
N ALA A 268 -6.20 3.65 10.07
CA ALA A 268 -5.38 2.45 9.89
C ALA A 268 -4.83 2.40 8.46
N THR A 269 -5.68 2.66 7.46
CA THR A 269 -5.29 2.78 6.05
C THR A 269 -4.14 3.76 5.86
N GLU A 270 -4.27 5.00 6.34
CA GLU A 270 -3.23 6.01 6.17
C GLU A 270 -1.93 5.65 6.90
N SER A 271 -2.03 5.08 8.11
CA SER A 271 -0.87 4.63 8.86
C SER A 271 -0.10 3.51 8.15
N LEU A 272 -0.81 2.57 7.53
CA LEU A 272 -0.20 1.50 6.71
C LEU A 272 0.45 2.05 5.44
N THR A 273 -0.09 3.12 4.84
CA THR A 273 0.56 3.76 3.67
C THR A 273 1.91 4.38 4.03
N TYR A 274 2.00 4.98 5.23
CA TYR A 274 3.27 5.46 5.75
C TYR A 274 4.24 4.30 6.02
N LEU A 275 3.76 3.20 6.60
CA LEU A 275 4.58 1.99 6.81
C LEU A 275 5.15 1.48 5.49
N TYR A 276 4.28 1.34 4.49
CA TYR A 276 4.63 0.85 3.17
C TYR A 276 5.70 1.71 2.49
N TYR A 277 5.54 3.04 2.57
CA TYR A 277 6.48 3.98 1.94
C TYR A 277 7.78 4.11 2.75
N GLY A 278 7.67 4.23 4.07
CA GLY A 278 8.76 4.56 4.98
C GLY A 278 9.72 3.40 5.24
N VAL A 279 9.21 2.17 5.34
CA VAL A 279 10.07 0.99 5.51
C VAL A 279 10.75 0.67 4.17
N GLN A 280 12.04 0.41 4.23
CA GLN A 280 12.88 0.11 3.08
C GLN A 280 13.59 -1.24 3.26
N LYS A 281 14.01 -1.85 2.15
CA LYS A 281 14.88 -3.04 2.12
C LYS A 281 14.32 -4.30 2.82
N MET A 282 13.03 -4.32 3.12
CA MET A 282 12.31 -5.56 3.46
C MET A 282 12.20 -6.49 2.24
N PRO A 283 12.02 -7.82 2.44
CA PRO A 283 11.74 -8.74 1.35
C PRO A 283 10.50 -8.32 0.55
N MET A 284 10.46 -8.60 -0.76
CA MET A 284 9.36 -8.14 -1.63
C MET A 284 7.99 -8.65 -1.19
N GLU A 285 7.95 -9.82 -0.59
CA GLU A 285 6.74 -10.39 0.02
C GLU A 285 6.15 -9.53 1.15
N PHE A 286 6.98 -8.78 1.87
CA PHE A 286 6.50 -7.80 2.85
C PHE A 286 5.63 -6.75 2.18
N TYR A 287 6.11 -6.15 1.09
CA TYR A 287 5.34 -5.13 0.38
C TYR A 287 4.05 -5.73 -0.20
N HIS A 288 4.07 -6.96 -0.71
CA HIS A 288 2.83 -7.62 -1.15
C HIS A 288 1.79 -7.75 -0.02
N ASP A 289 2.22 -8.22 1.14
CA ASP A 289 1.34 -8.44 2.29
C ASP A 289 0.83 -7.12 2.87
N ILE A 290 1.71 -6.11 3.02
CA ILE A 290 1.30 -4.78 3.49
C ILE A 290 0.37 -4.10 2.49
N ALA A 291 0.64 -4.17 1.18
CA ALA A 291 -0.27 -3.57 0.19
C ALA A 291 -1.65 -4.23 0.20
N ARG A 292 -1.71 -5.57 0.41
CA ARG A 292 -2.96 -6.31 0.60
C ARG A 292 -3.70 -5.81 1.86
N HIS A 293 -2.99 -5.72 2.99
CA HIS A 293 -3.54 -5.23 4.25
C HIS A 293 -4.07 -3.79 4.11
N THR A 294 -3.27 -2.87 3.59
CA THR A 294 -3.69 -1.48 3.36
C THR A 294 -4.94 -1.39 2.50
N TRP A 295 -5.03 -2.21 1.44
CA TRP A 295 -6.21 -2.26 0.59
C TRP A 295 -7.44 -2.80 1.34
N ASP A 296 -7.25 -3.76 2.22
CA ASP A 296 -8.34 -4.32 3.02
C ASP A 296 -8.89 -3.30 4.01
N GLU A 297 -8.04 -2.56 4.72
CA GLU A 297 -8.47 -1.44 5.59
C GLU A 297 -9.22 -0.36 4.79
N ALA A 298 -8.73 -0.01 3.60
CA ALA A 298 -9.42 0.95 2.73
C ALA A 298 -10.80 0.44 2.30
N ARG A 299 -10.93 -0.86 2.03
CA ARG A 299 -12.22 -1.50 1.73
C ARG A 299 -13.12 -1.53 2.95
N HIS A 300 -12.60 -1.84 4.13
CA HIS A 300 -13.39 -1.90 5.36
C HIS A 300 -13.97 -0.53 5.72
N SER A 301 -13.17 0.52 5.58
CA SER A 301 -13.65 1.89 5.68
C SER A 301 -14.72 2.23 4.65
N ARG A 302 -14.47 1.95 3.35
CA ARG A 302 -15.44 2.22 2.28
C ARG A 302 -16.75 1.46 2.45
N MET A 303 -16.70 0.18 2.85
CA MET A 303 -17.89 -0.61 3.09
C MET A 303 -18.69 -0.07 4.30
N GLY A 304 -18.01 0.39 5.35
CA GLY A 304 -18.61 1.02 6.53
C GLY A 304 -19.29 2.33 6.17
N VAL A 305 -18.57 3.26 5.52
CA VAL A 305 -19.11 4.55 5.05
C VAL A 305 -20.32 4.35 4.14
N ARG A 306 -20.23 3.40 3.18
CA ARG A 306 -21.37 3.05 2.32
C ARG A 306 -22.57 2.59 3.14
N ARG A 307 -22.37 1.75 4.14
CA ARG A 307 -23.46 1.22 4.96
C ARG A 307 -24.08 2.28 5.86
N LEU A 308 -23.28 3.18 6.44
CA LEU A 308 -23.79 4.33 7.20
C LEU A 308 -24.71 5.20 6.33
N LYS A 309 -24.30 5.50 5.09
CA LYS A 309 -25.13 6.25 4.12
C LYS A 309 -26.43 5.53 3.79
N GLN A 310 -26.40 4.21 3.61
CA GLN A 310 -27.61 3.41 3.35
C GLN A 310 -28.59 3.39 4.54
N LEU A 311 -28.09 3.57 5.76
CA LEU A 311 -28.90 3.71 6.97
C LEU A 311 -29.44 5.14 7.18
N GLY A 312 -29.12 6.07 6.27
CA GLY A 312 -29.59 7.44 6.32
C GLY A 312 -28.69 8.41 7.08
N TYR A 313 -27.51 7.96 7.53
CA TYR A 313 -26.54 8.83 8.17
C TYR A 313 -25.66 9.56 7.16
N ARG A 314 -25.16 10.72 7.57
CA ARG A 314 -24.11 11.46 6.86
C ARG A 314 -22.77 11.25 7.53
N THR A 315 -21.67 11.45 6.80
CA THR A 315 -20.33 11.33 7.37
C THR A 315 -20.06 12.42 8.42
N GLU A 316 -20.68 13.59 8.27
CA GLU A 316 -20.57 14.71 9.22
C GLU A 316 -21.37 14.50 10.52
N ASP A 317 -22.22 13.47 10.59
CA ASP A 317 -22.90 13.09 11.83
C ASP A 317 -21.94 12.40 12.82
N PHE A 318 -20.75 12.00 12.35
CA PHE A 318 -19.74 11.31 13.13
C PHE A 318 -18.47 12.16 13.24
N SER A 319 -17.73 11.94 14.33
CA SER A 319 -16.37 12.45 14.50
C SER A 319 -15.36 11.38 14.09
N TRP A 320 -14.29 11.75 13.39
CA TRP A 320 -13.33 10.81 12.78
C TRP A 320 -11.94 10.96 13.40
N HIS A 321 -11.15 9.89 13.39
CA HIS A 321 -9.80 9.98 13.93
C HIS A 321 -8.92 10.74 12.93
N PRO A 322 -8.17 11.78 13.36
CA PRO A 322 -7.23 12.45 12.46
C PRO A 322 -6.11 11.50 12.09
N SER A 323 -5.63 11.57 10.85
CA SER A 323 -4.33 10.97 10.53
C SER A 323 -3.23 11.78 11.21
N THR A 324 -2.29 11.05 11.79
CA THR A 324 -1.11 11.64 12.42
C THR A 324 0.05 11.46 11.46
N ALA A 325 0.63 12.57 10.98
CA ALA A 325 1.88 12.47 10.23
C ALA A 325 2.97 11.89 11.12
N LEU A 326 3.81 11.06 10.52
CA LEU A 326 4.97 10.53 11.21
C LEU A 326 6.10 11.55 11.11
N THR A 327 6.54 12.09 12.24
CA THR A 327 7.73 12.93 12.31
C THR A 327 9.00 12.07 12.31
N PRO A 328 10.11 12.51 11.67
CA PRO A 328 11.36 11.76 11.59
C PRO A 328 11.87 11.21 12.93
N ASP A 329 11.67 11.98 14.01
CA ASP A 329 12.18 11.68 15.35
C ASP A 329 11.57 10.42 15.99
N ASN A 330 10.48 9.87 15.43
CA ASN A 330 9.80 8.69 15.95
C ASN A 330 9.73 7.51 14.97
N LEU A 331 10.22 7.64 13.72
CA LEU A 331 9.95 6.68 12.63
C LEU A 331 10.42 5.25 12.93
N GLU A 332 11.63 5.11 13.49
CA GLU A 332 12.24 3.79 13.74
C GLU A 332 11.42 2.95 14.73
N ARG A 333 10.91 3.52 15.82
CA ARG A 333 10.07 2.74 16.75
C ARG A 333 8.61 2.72 16.38
N THR A 334 8.12 3.80 15.75
CA THR A 334 6.69 3.95 15.50
C THR A 334 6.16 2.91 14.54
N PHE A 335 6.90 2.52 13.50
CA PHE A 335 6.40 1.57 12.51
C PHE A 335 6.24 0.14 13.04
N PRO A 336 7.27 -0.50 13.64
CA PRO A 336 7.09 -1.81 14.24
C PRO A 336 6.06 -1.80 15.36
N GLU A 337 6.06 -0.77 16.22
CA GLU A 337 5.10 -0.67 17.33
C GLU A 337 3.67 -0.48 16.83
N PHE A 338 3.45 0.40 15.86
CA PHE A 338 2.16 0.60 15.20
C PHE A 338 1.67 -0.70 14.58
N TYR A 339 2.48 -1.31 13.72
CA TYR A 339 2.06 -2.49 12.96
C TYR A 339 1.81 -3.69 13.88
N SER A 340 2.63 -3.85 14.92
CA SER A 340 2.43 -4.89 15.92
C SER A 340 1.20 -4.62 16.79
N THR A 341 0.92 -3.37 17.15
CA THR A 341 -0.30 -3.02 17.90
C THR A 341 -1.55 -3.27 17.06
N LEU A 342 -1.53 -2.87 15.79
CA LEU A 342 -2.64 -3.14 14.88
C LEU A 342 -2.88 -4.67 14.80
N THR A 343 -1.87 -5.42 14.37
CA THR A 343 -2.03 -6.84 14.02
C THR A 343 -2.03 -7.83 15.19
N MET A 344 -1.43 -7.48 16.33
CA MET A 344 -1.31 -8.39 17.48
C MET A 344 -2.23 -8.02 18.65
N VAL A 345 -2.87 -6.84 18.60
CA VAL A 345 -3.78 -6.36 19.65
C VAL A 345 -5.14 -6.01 19.07
N MET A 346 -5.20 -5.02 18.18
CA MET A 346 -6.47 -4.44 17.73
C MET A 346 -7.30 -5.47 16.94
N GLU A 347 -6.70 -6.10 15.93
CA GLU A 347 -7.43 -7.04 15.06
C GLU A 347 -7.83 -8.31 15.82
N PRO A 348 -6.96 -9.00 16.60
CA PRO A 348 -7.37 -10.17 17.38
C PRO A 348 -8.48 -9.85 18.40
N CYS A 349 -8.40 -8.71 19.08
CA CYS A 349 -9.40 -8.33 20.06
C CYS A 349 -10.73 -7.92 19.41
N SER A 350 -10.72 -7.53 18.15
CA SER A 350 -11.94 -7.22 17.41
C SER A 350 -12.81 -8.46 17.12
N PHE A 351 -12.25 -9.68 17.08
CA PHE A 351 -12.97 -10.88 16.67
C PHE A 351 -14.20 -11.20 17.52
N ILE A 352 -14.11 -11.08 18.85
CA ILE A 352 -15.24 -11.38 19.73
C ILE A 352 -16.37 -10.39 19.47
N LYS A 353 -16.03 -9.11 19.37
CA LYS A 353 -16.99 -8.03 19.08
C LYS A 353 -17.65 -8.23 17.72
N LYS A 354 -16.87 -8.45 16.66
CA LYS A 354 -17.37 -8.67 15.29
C LYS A 354 -18.29 -9.90 15.22
N ARG A 355 -17.98 -11.00 15.92
CA ARG A 355 -18.86 -12.19 16.01
C ARG A 355 -20.19 -11.90 16.69
N LYS A 356 -20.17 -11.22 17.85
CA LYS A 356 -21.41 -10.82 18.52
C LYS A 356 -22.24 -9.86 17.66
N SER A 357 -21.59 -8.94 16.94
CA SER A 357 -22.26 -8.04 16.00
C SER A 357 -22.91 -8.79 14.84
N ILE A 358 -22.27 -9.84 14.29
CA ILE A 358 -22.86 -10.69 13.25
C ILE A 358 -24.16 -11.31 13.73
N ASP A 359 -24.16 -11.92 14.91
CA ASP A 359 -25.36 -12.57 15.47
C ASP A 359 -26.48 -11.55 15.74
N ALA A 360 -26.12 -10.38 16.27
CA ALA A 360 -27.06 -9.29 16.50
C ALA A 360 -27.64 -8.71 15.19
N PHE A 361 -26.80 -8.46 14.18
CA PHE A 361 -27.29 -8.00 12.86
C PHE A 361 -28.24 -9.02 12.22
N LYS A 362 -27.94 -10.32 12.30
CA LYS A 362 -28.85 -11.38 11.86
C LYS A 362 -30.17 -11.35 12.62
N HIS A 363 -30.14 -11.16 13.94
CA HIS A 363 -31.33 -11.05 14.77
C HIS A 363 -32.24 -9.88 14.34
N TYR A 364 -31.66 -8.72 14.00
CA TYR A 364 -32.40 -7.54 13.52
C TYR A 364 -32.76 -7.58 12.02
N GLY A 365 -32.45 -8.66 11.31
CA GLY A 365 -32.70 -8.77 9.87
C GLY A 365 -31.77 -7.92 9.00
N ASP A 366 -30.66 -7.41 9.54
CA ASP A 366 -29.65 -6.66 8.81
C ASP A 366 -28.59 -7.59 8.19
N ALA A 367 -29.00 -8.33 7.15
CA ALA A 367 -28.14 -9.29 6.48
C ALA A 367 -26.88 -8.66 5.88
N LEU A 368 -26.95 -7.40 5.43
CA LEU A 368 -25.81 -6.73 4.80
C LEU A 368 -24.73 -6.36 5.83
N SER A 369 -25.10 -5.77 6.97
CA SER A 369 -24.11 -5.46 8.02
C SER A 369 -23.49 -6.74 8.60
N SER A 370 -24.28 -7.80 8.74
CA SER A 370 -23.75 -9.12 9.10
C SER A 370 -22.69 -9.60 8.10
N LEU A 371 -23.00 -9.57 6.79
CA LEU A 371 -22.08 -10.03 5.76
C LEU A 371 -20.79 -9.18 5.71
N GLN A 372 -20.92 -7.86 5.92
CA GLN A 372 -19.76 -6.97 6.02
C GLN A 372 -18.83 -7.37 7.15
N SER A 373 -19.36 -7.62 8.35
CA SER A 373 -18.56 -8.09 9.48
C SER A 373 -17.97 -9.50 9.26
N GLU A 374 -18.62 -10.37 8.47
CA GLU A 374 -18.05 -11.67 8.09
C GLU A 374 -16.83 -11.53 7.18
N TYR A 375 -16.90 -10.69 6.14
CA TYR A 375 -15.75 -10.41 5.26
C TYR A 375 -14.60 -9.75 6.02
N ASP A 376 -14.92 -8.79 6.87
CA ASP A 376 -13.97 -8.13 7.74
C ASP A 376 -13.22 -9.14 8.64
N ILE A 377 -13.92 -10.01 9.37
CA ILE A 377 -13.27 -11.08 10.15
C ILE A 377 -12.37 -11.97 9.27
N ALA A 378 -12.76 -12.25 8.02
CA ALA A 378 -11.97 -13.08 7.13
C ALA A 378 -10.64 -12.40 6.76
N ASP A 379 -10.67 -11.11 6.46
CA ASP A 379 -9.49 -10.29 6.16
C ASP A 379 -8.60 -10.14 7.41
N GLU A 380 -9.20 -9.84 8.56
CA GLU A 380 -8.47 -9.63 9.83
C GLU A 380 -7.74 -10.89 10.32
N ARG A 381 -8.22 -12.09 9.98
CA ARG A 381 -7.46 -13.33 10.21
C ARG A 381 -6.17 -13.37 9.41
N LEU A 382 -6.19 -12.84 8.19
CA LEU A 382 -5.03 -12.76 7.33
C LEU A 382 -4.06 -11.67 7.84
N HIS A 383 -4.59 -10.53 8.28
CA HIS A 383 -3.79 -9.45 8.87
C HIS A 383 -3.00 -9.90 10.11
N VAL A 384 -3.62 -10.68 11.00
CA VAL A 384 -2.93 -11.32 12.14
C VAL A 384 -1.81 -12.25 11.68
N GLN A 385 -1.96 -12.95 10.56
CA GLN A 385 -0.89 -13.79 9.99
C GLN A 385 0.25 -12.93 9.43
N PHE A 386 -0.07 -11.81 8.78
CA PHE A 386 0.93 -10.84 8.34
C PHE A 386 1.69 -10.25 9.54
N GLY A 387 1.00 -9.90 10.63
CA GLY A 387 1.60 -9.46 11.89
C GLY A 387 2.59 -10.46 12.46
N LYS A 388 2.21 -11.74 12.52
CA LYS A 388 3.11 -12.83 12.99
C LYS A 388 4.34 -13.01 12.09
N LYS A 389 4.18 -12.83 10.78
CA LYS A 389 5.25 -13.02 9.78
C LYS A 389 6.23 -11.86 9.77
N TRP A 390 5.74 -10.63 9.87
CA TRP A 390 6.53 -9.42 9.66
C TRP A 390 6.86 -8.65 10.93
N GLY A 391 6.09 -8.83 12.01
CA GLY A 391 6.28 -8.09 13.27
C GLY A 391 7.72 -8.15 13.78
N ALA A 392 8.26 -9.36 13.99
CA ALA A 392 9.65 -9.53 14.42
C ALA A 392 10.67 -9.01 13.39
N LYS A 393 10.45 -9.27 12.10
CA LYS A 393 11.34 -8.80 11.02
C LYS A 393 11.42 -7.27 10.92
N LEU A 394 10.35 -6.56 11.26
CA LEU A 394 10.36 -5.09 11.33
C LEU A 394 11.26 -4.59 12.46
N PHE A 395 11.32 -5.29 13.61
CA PHE A 395 12.25 -4.95 14.69
C PHE A 395 13.69 -5.36 14.36
N GLU A 396 13.91 -6.42 13.59
CA GLU A 396 15.25 -6.82 13.10
C GLU A 396 15.92 -5.73 12.23
N GLN A 397 15.13 -4.90 11.54
CA GLN A 397 15.66 -3.77 10.76
C GLN A 397 16.08 -2.59 11.64
N ILE A 398 15.84 -2.67 12.96
CA ILE A 398 15.92 -1.57 13.93
C ILE A 398 16.62 -2.11 15.19
N ASP A 399 17.72 -2.85 15.02
CA ASP A 399 18.63 -3.35 16.07
C ASP A 399 18.00 -3.60 17.48
N ASP A 400 16.89 -4.34 17.53
CA ASP A 400 16.24 -4.83 18.76
C ASP A 400 15.86 -6.31 18.53
N PHE A 401 16.61 -7.24 19.13
CA PHE A 401 16.37 -8.68 18.97
C PHE A 401 15.14 -9.12 19.80
N VAL A 402 13.99 -9.30 19.16
CA VAL A 402 12.75 -9.73 19.81
C VAL A 402 12.04 -10.85 19.04
N THR A 403 11.50 -11.84 19.75
CA THR A 403 10.66 -12.89 19.15
C THR A 403 9.25 -12.36 18.83
N ALA A 404 8.51 -12.99 17.91
CA ALA A 404 7.13 -12.58 17.60
C ALA A 404 6.20 -12.56 18.84
N GLN A 405 6.42 -13.45 19.80
CA GLN A 405 5.70 -13.46 21.07
C GLN A 405 6.06 -12.24 21.93
N SER A 406 7.36 -11.92 22.03
CA SER A 406 7.83 -10.73 22.74
C SER A 406 7.30 -9.44 22.12
N VAL A 407 7.20 -9.38 20.79
CA VAL A 407 6.60 -8.26 20.07
C VAL A 407 5.14 -8.08 20.42
N ALA A 408 4.37 -9.18 20.43
CA ALA A 408 2.97 -9.16 20.80
C ALA A 408 2.78 -8.64 22.23
N ASP A 409 3.60 -9.09 23.18
CA ASP A 409 3.47 -8.69 24.58
C ASP A 409 3.91 -7.23 24.80
N LYS A 410 4.98 -6.77 24.12
CA LYS A 410 5.39 -5.35 24.11
C LYS A 410 4.31 -4.46 23.49
N ALA A 411 3.69 -4.88 22.38
CA ALA A 411 2.61 -4.14 21.73
C ALA A 411 1.37 -4.00 22.65
N LYS A 412 0.98 -5.08 23.36
CA LYS A 412 -0.08 -5.03 24.38
C LYS A 412 0.23 -4.03 25.49
N GLN A 413 1.46 -4.06 26.02
CA GLN A 413 1.89 -3.14 27.07
C GLN A 413 1.84 -1.68 26.60
N LEU A 414 2.40 -1.39 25.42
CA LEU A 414 2.40 -0.04 24.84
C LEU A 414 0.99 0.47 24.56
N HIS A 415 0.10 -0.40 24.07
CA HIS A 415 -1.30 -0.05 23.84
C HIS A 415 -2.00 0.37 25.15
N LEU A 416 -1.81 -0.38 26.23
CA LEU A 416 -2.40 -0.04 27.54
C LEU A 416 -1.79 1.24 28.13
N GLN A 417 -0.49 1.46 27.99
CA GLN A 417 0.16 2.71 28.42
C GLN A 417 -0.42 3.91 27.68
N LYS A 418 -0.60 3.82 26.35
CA LYS A 418 -1.24 4.87 25.54
C LYS A 418 -2.69 5.14 25.98
N MET A 419 -3.39 4.12 26.48
CA MET A 419 -4.76 4.24 27.00
C MET A 419 -4.85 4.80 28.42
N GLY A 420 -3.71 5.08 29.06
CA GLY A 420 -3.60 5.73 30.37
C GLY A 420 -3.58 4.80 31.58
N TYR A 421 -3.38 3.49 31.38
CA TYR A 421 -3.32 2.53 32.49
C TYR A 421 -1.97 2.56 33.22
N SER A 422 -1.99 2.41 34.54
CA SER A 422 -0.79 2.28 35.38
C SER A 422 -0.09 0.93 35.17
N GLN A 423 1.19 0.83 35.50
CA GLN A 423 1.94 -0.42 35.33
C GLN A 423 1.38 -1.58 36.17
N GLU A 424 0.83 -1.29 37.36
CA GLU A 424 0.16 -2.29 38.20
C GLU A 424 -1.12 -2.84 37.55
N GLU A 425 -1.92 -1.98 36.91
CA GLU A 425 -3.12 -2.40 36.18
C GLU A 425 -2.74 -3.24 34.94
N ILE A 426 -1.68 -2.83 34.23
CA ILE A 426 -1.15 -3.53 33.06
C ILE A 426 -0.72 -4.97 33.42
N ASP A 427 0.05 -5.14 34.49
CA ASP A 427 0.57 -6.44 34.91
C ASP A 427 -0.55 -7.42 35.31
N GLY A 428 -1.68 -6.90 35.79
CA GLY A 428 -2.88 -7.66 36.13
C GLY A 428 -3.62 -8.21 34.90
N VAL A 429 -3.81 -7.38 33.86
CA VAL A 429 -4.60 -7.75 32.67
C VAL A 429 -3.80 -8.52 31.60
N LEU A 430 -2.47 -8.35 31.53
CA LEU A 430 -1.64 -9.04 30.52
C LEU A 430 -1.68 -10.56 30.63
N ARG A 431 -2.06 -11.11 31.80
CA ARG A 431 -2.14 -12.56 32.05
C ARG A 431 -3.41 -13.22 31.51
N SER A 432 -4.43 -12.43 31.13
CA SER A 432 -5.73 -12.91 30.67
C SER A 432 -6.12 -12.24 29.36
N PHE A 433 -6.02 -12.99 28.25
CA PHE A 433 -6.34 -12.48 26.91
C PHE A 433 -7.81 -12.02 26.76
N PRO A 434 -8.84 -12.72 27.30
CA PRO A 434 -10.22 -12.25 27.24
C PRO A 434 -10.46 -10.95 28.00
N GLU A 435 -9.83 -10.78 29.17
CA GLU A 435 -9.95 -9.55 29.97
C GLU A 435 -9.25 -8.39 29.27
N PHE A 436 -8.03 -8.59 28.78
CA PHE A 436 -7.28 -7.59 28.00
C PHE A 436 -8.10 -7.02 26.83
N CYS A 437 -8.77 -7.87 26.05
CA CYS A 437 -9.57 -7.42 24.90
C CYS A 437 -10.84 -6.62 25.30
N GLY A 438 -11.41 -6.87 26.48
CA GLY A 438 -12.51 -6.08 27.04
C GLY A 438 -12.09 -4.66 27.44
N PHE A 439 -10.80 -4.43 27.72
CA PHE A 439 -10.26 -3.09 28.01
C PHE A 439 -9.75 -2.35 26.77
N ALA A 440 -9.29 -3.07 25.75
CA ALA A 440 -8.75 -2.50 24.51
C ALA A 440 -9.83 -2.02 23.52
N THR A 441 -11.09 -2.38 23.73
CA THR A 441 -12.20 -2.06 22.82
C THR A 441 -13.44 -1.63 23.59
N MET A 442 -14.35 -0.87 22.97
CA MET A 442 -15.64 -0.53 23.60
C MET A 442 -16.62 -1.71 23.50
N ASP A 443 -17.40 -1.94 24.56
CA ASP A 443 -18.53 -2.86 24.52
C ASP A 443 -19.71 -2.25 23.76
N LEU A 444 -20.31 -3.02 22.86
CA LEU A 444 -21.50 -2.63 22.10
C LEU A 444 -22.77 -3.14 22.80
N LYS A 445 -23.86 -2.37 22.70
CA LYS A 445 -25.19 -2.82 23.13
C LYS A 445 -25.83 -3.66 22.03
N TYR A 446 -25.57 -4.96 22.05
CA TYR A 446 -26.06 -5.90 21.04
C TYR A 446 -27.59 -6.02 20.98
N ASP A 447 -28.28 -5.71 22.08
CA ASP A 447 -29.75 -5.69 22.16
C ASP A 447 -30.37 -4.34 21.77
N ASN A 448 -29.59 -3.42 21.17
CA ASN A 448 -30.08 -2.14 20.66
C ASN A 448 -29.63 -1.92 19.22
N TYR A 449 -30.57 -1.66 18.31
CA TYR A 449 -30.31 -1.49 16.87
C TYR A 449 -30.21 -0.04 16.42
#